data_AF-A0A940KME5-F1
#
_entry.id   AF-A0A940KME5-F1
#
_cell.length_a   1.000
_cell.length_b   1.000
_cell.length_c   1.000
_cell.angle_alpha   90.00
_cell.angle_beta   90.00
_cell.angle_gamma   90.00
#
_symmetry.space_group_name_H-M   'P 1'
#
loop_
_entity.id
_entity.type
_entity.pdbx_description
1 polymer ?
#
loop_
_entity_poly.entity_id
_entity_poly.type
_entity_poly.pdbx_seq_one_letter_code
_entity_poly.pdbx_strand_id
1 'polypeptide(L)'
;ALAVKAEVLTTQASPLFNGNPDYVSFKNKEGVSLFPAAADPAKWQKAATACKVAIDAAVAAGAKPYELRIQGNIVSMSDKTRQLLTLQGAFVDGWNSEQVWTLNPRFGWQYMVMPRVTAEAAANVFAVYSNFSVPIAQSELFYTKNGVPVTEDPSWDFTGRHQLRTGDEANKYYIKQDYTTVKGNFDREPRYYSSVAFDGAVWFGSGNTNDNNPNYVNAVNGYASPPDRVRYNATGYWAKKLVHYQSVPGQNTVWQTYPWTFMRLSGLWLLYAECLNEVSGPNAEVYSWIDKVRTRAGLKGVQESWAQYSRNPAKPSTRDGLRQIIHQERRIELAFEGQAGWDLRRWKELQSVLATPFQGWSVFNRSVAGYYQLGTVYQPSFGLRDYLFPIQQYDLMTNPNLVQTPYW
;
A
#
# COMPACT_ATOMS: atom_id res chain seq x y z
N ALA A 1 9.13 19.02 10.04
CA ALA A 1 8.55 20.30 9.58
C ALA A 1 8.53 20.44 8.06
N LEU A 2 9.69 20.42 7.38
CA LEU A 2 9.76 20.63 5.92
C LEU A 2 8.97 19.59 5.11
N ALA A 3 9.06 18.32 5.49
CA ALA A 3 8.26 17.24 4.89
C ALA A 3 6.75 17.50 5.01
N VAL A 4 6.27 17.96 6.18
CA VAL A 4 4.86 18.31 6.39
C VAL A 4 4.45 19.48 5.50
N LYS A 5 5.29 20.52 5.37
CA LYS A 5 5.04 21.64 4.44
C LYS A 5 4.89 21.14 3.00
N ALA A 6 5.72 20.19 2.57
CA ALA A 6 5.64 19.60 1.24
C ALA A 6 4.30 18.88 1.00
N GLU A 7 3.84 18.04 1.94
CA GLU A 7 2.53 17.37 1.86
C GLU A 7 1.36 18.37 1.84
N VAL A 8 1.41 19.41 2.68
CA VAL A 8 0.36 20.45 2.72
C VAL A 8 0.27 21.21 1.40
N LEU A 9 1.41 21.64 0.84
CA LEU A 9 1.42 22.39 -0.43
C LEU A 9 1.04 21.50 -1.61
N THR A 10 1.44 20.22 -1.60
CA THR A 10 1.03 19.25 -2.63
C THR A 10 -0.47 18.99 -2.56
N THR A 11 -1.03 18.83 -1.36
CA THR A 11 -2.48 18.71 -1.14
C THR A 11 -3.22 19.95 -1.65
N GLN A 12 -2.71 21.16 -1.36
CA GLN A 12 -3.29 22.41 -1.84
C GLN A 12 -3.24 22.55 -3.38
N ALA A 13 -2.22 21.99 -4.03
CA ALA A 13 -2.07 22.00 -5.49
C ALA A 13 -2.96 20.95 -6.19
N SER A 14 -3.41 19.94 -5.45
CA SER A 14 -4.13 18.78 -5.99
C SER A 14 -5.57 19.10 -6.42
N PRO A 15 -6.17 18.30 -7.33
CA PRO A 15 -7.50 18.55 -7.92
C PRO A 15 -8.62 18.87 -6.93
N LEU A 16 -8.63 18.28 -5.73
CA LEU A 16 -9.67 18.53 -4.72
C LEU A 16 -9.68 20.00 -4.23
N PHE A 17 -8.51 20.63 -4.14
CA PHE A 17 -8.30 21.96 -3.53
C PHE A 17 -7.88 23.05 -4.53
N ASN A 18 -7.73 22.70 -5.82
CA ASN A 18 -7.18 23.59 -6.83
C ASN A 18 -8.05 23.67 -8.10
N GLY A 19 -9.19 24.36 -8.00
CA GLY A 19 -10.12 24.53 -9.13
C GLY A 19 -11.21 23.46 -9.19
N ASN A 20 -11.61 22.89 -8.05
CA ASN A 20 -12.66 21.88 -8.01
C ASN A 20 -14.05 22.52 -8.28
N PRO A 21 -14.74 22.16 -9.39
CA PRO A 21 -16.06 22.72 -9.72
C PRO A 21 -17.12 22.46 -8.65
N ASP A 22 -17.02 21.35 -7.92
CA ASP A 22 -17.98 20.99 -6.87
C ASP A 22 -17.94 21.95 -5.67
N TYR A 23 -16.84 22.69 -5.48
CA TYR A 23 -16.65 23.58 -4.33
C TYR A 23 -16.78 25.07 -4.68
N VAL A 24 -17.05 25.42 -5.94
CA VAL A 24 -17.09 26.81 -6.41
C VAL A 24 -18.18 27.64 -5.72
N SER A 25 -19.33 27.02 -5.41
CA SER A 25 -20.43 27.68 -4.71
C SER A 25 -20.23 27.78 -3.20
N PHE A 26 -19.16 27.19 -2.65
CA PHE A 26 -18.95 27.15 -1.21
C PHE A 26 -18.33 28.44 -0.70
N LYS A 27 -19.12 29.15 0.12
CA LYS A 27 -18.80 30.47 0.65
C LYS A 27 -18.99 30.50 2.17
N ASN A 28 -18.23 31.36 2.85
CA ASN A 28 -18.50 31.68 4.24
C ASN A 28 -19.76 32.56 4.37
N LYS A 29 -20.12 32.95 5.61
CA LYS A 29 -21.31 33.77 5.87
C LYS A 29 -21.22 35.18 5.30
N GLU A 30 -20.01 35.67 5.08
CA GLU A 30 -19.73 36.96 4.44
C GLU A 30 -19.75 36.89 2.89
N GLY A 31 -20.03 35.71 2.31
CA GLY A 31 -20.09 35.52 0.86
C GLY A 31 -18.72 35.37 0.18
N VAL A 32 -17.64 35.25 0.95
CA VAL A 32 -16.28 34.99 0.45
C VAL A 32 -16.14 33.50 0.09
N SER A 33 -15.69 33.23 -1.13
CA SER A 33 -15.41 31.86 -1.59
C SER A 33 -14.31 31.22 -0.75
N LEU A 34 -14.56 29.99 -0.27
CA LEU A 34 -13.62 29.23 0.55
C LEU A 34 -12.68 28.35 -0.29
N PHE A 35 -13.01 28.15 -1.57
CA PHE A 35 -12.20 27.38 -2.53
C PHE A 35 -11.97 28.18 -3.81
N PRO A 36 -10.82 27.97 -4.48
CA PRO A 36 -10.52 28.63 -5.75
C PRO A 36 -11.40 28.08 -6.88
N ALA A 37 -11.94 28.98 -7.71
CA ALA A 37 -12.80 28.60 -8.82
C ALA A 37 -12.03 28.02 -10.02
N ALA A 38 -10.75 28.39 -10.17
CA ALA A 38 -9.88 27.90 -11.24
C ALA A 38 -8.58 27.31 -10.66
N ALA A 39 -7.98 26.39 -11.41
CA ALA A 39 -6.70 25.80 -11.05
C ALA A 39 -5.57 26.84 -11.20
N ASP A 40 -4.68 26.87 -10.22
CA ASP A 40 -3.44 27.66 -10.25
C ASP A 40 -2.23 26.72 -10.43
N PRO A 41 -1.60 26.69 -11.62
CA PRO A 41 -0.39 25.89 -11.88
C PRO A 41 0.79 26.26 -10.98
N ALA A 42 0.87 27.51 -10.47
CA ALA A 42 1.98 27.95 -9.62
C ALA A 42 1.99 27.23 -8.26
N LYS A 43 0.88 26.64 -7.82
CA LYS A 43 0.85 25.81 -6.60
C LYS A 43 1.68 24.55 -6.74
N TRP A 44 1.70 23.92 -7.91
CA TRP A 44 2.57 22.77 -8.17
C TRP A 44 4.04 23.14 -8.12
N GLN A 45 4.41 24.32 -8.65
CA GLN A 45 5.78 24.82 -8.54
C GLN A 45 6.20 25.03 -7.07
N LYS A 46 5.33 25.64 -6.25
CA LYS A 46 5.59 25.82 -4.81
C LYS A 46 5.72 24.48 -4.08
N ALA A 47 4.87 23.52 -4.42
CA ALA A 47 4.92 22.16 -3.88
C ALA A 47 6.21 21.43 -4.27
N ALA A 48 6.62 21.50 -5.54
CA ALA A 48 7.87 20.92 -6.03
C ALA A 48 9.09 21.48 -5.29
N THR A 49 9.18 22.80 -5.13
CA THR A 49 10.26 23.44 -4.36
C THR A 49 10.26 22.98 -2.90
N ALA A 50 9.08 22.89 -2.25
CA ALA A 50 8.99 22.42 -0.87
C ALA A 50 9.41 20.95 -0.72
N CYS A 51 9.03 20.09 -1.67
CA CYS A 51 9.45 18.70 -1.71
C CYS A 51 10.97 18.58 -1.83
N LYS A 52 11.59 19.33 -2.76
CA LYS A 52 13.05 19.32 -2.95
C LYS A 52 13.78 19.75 -1.67
N VAL A 53 13.35 20.86 -1.05
CA VAL A 53 13.91 21.35 0.21
C VAL A 53 13.77 20.32 1.34
N ALA A 54 12.63 19.62 1.41
CA ALA A 54 12.42 18.57 2.40
C ALA A 54 13.33 17.35 2.18
N ILE A 55 13.50 16.91 0.93
CA ILE A 55 14.39 15.81 0.57
C ILE A 55 15.84 16.17 0.90
N ASP A 56 16.30 17.35 0.49
CA ASP A 56 17.68 17.79 0.71
C ASP A 56 18.00 17.89 2.21
N ALA A 57 17.07 18.44 3.00
CA ALA A 57 17.23 18.49 4.46
C ALA A 57 17.26 17.10 5.10
N ALA A 58 16.42 16.17 4.62
CA ALA A 58 16.41 14.80 5.13
C ALA A 58 17.74 14.10 4.81
N VAL A 59 18.24 14.21 3.58
CA VAL A 59 19.52 13.62 3.16
C VAL A 59 20.69 14.25 3.93
N ALA A 60 20.69 15.57 4.12
CA ALA A 60 21.70 16.27 4.92
C ALA A 60 21.70 15.81 6.40
N ALA A 61 20.55 15.41 6.92
CA ALA A 61 20.41 14.81 8.25
C ALA A 61 20.76 13.29 8.29
N GLY A 62 21.22 12.71 7.18
CA GLY A 62 21.64 11.31 7.08
C GLY A 62 20.55 10.35 6.61
N ALA A 63 19.39 10.83 6.16
CA ALA A 63 18.35 9.97 5.63
C ALA A 63 18.80 9.28 4.34
N LYS A 64 18.61 7.97 4.26
CA LYS A 64 18.98 7.12 3.12
C LYS A 64 18.07 5.88 3.06
N PRO A 65 17.97 5.21 1.89
CA PRO A 65 17.21 3.96 1.77
C PRO A 65 17.50 2.99 2.89
N TYR A 66 16.46 2.32 3.38
CA TYR A 66 16.63 1.33 4.44
C TYR A 66 17.46 0.13 3.96
N GLU A 67 18.36 -0.31 4.83
CA GLU A 67 19.10 -1.56 4.70
C GLU A 67 18.66 -2.49 5.84
N LEU A 68 18.46 -3.77 5.52
CA LEU A 68 17.98 -4.76 6.49
C LEU A 68 18.93 -4.86 7.69
N ARG A 69 18.39 -4.59 8.87
CA ARG A 69 19.07 -4.82 10.15
C ARG A 69 18.69 -6.20 10.67
N ILE A 70 19.63 -7.13 10.59
CA ILE A 70 19.42 -8.49 11.12
C ILE A 70 19.34 -8.42 12.64
N GLN A 71 18.28 -9.00 13.18
CA GLN A 71 18.03 -9.10 14.61
C GLN A 71 17.86 -10.58 14.98
N GLY A 72 18.40 -10.98 16.13
CA GLY A 72 18.31 -12.35 16.61
C GLY A 72 19.04 -13.38 15.73
N ASN A 73 18.77 -14.66 15.98
CA ASN A 73 19.39 -15.76 15.22
C ASN A 73 18.62 -16.06 13.92
N ILE A 74 19.35 -16.09 12.81
CA ILE A 74 18.83 -16.45 11.49
C ILE A 74 19.44 -17.80 11.10
N VAL A 75 18.59 -18.82 10.94
CA VAL A 75 19.03 -20.16 10.57
C VAL A 75 19.41 -20.23 9.09
N SER A 76 18.59 -19.67 8.20
CA SER A 76 18.91 -19.55 6.78
C SER A 76 18.13 -18.41 6.14
N MET A 77 18.79 -17.64 5.27
CA MET A 77 18.20 -16.52 4.57
C MET A 77 18.87 -16.33 3.21
N SER A 78 18.13 -16.66 2.14
CA SER A 78 18.47 -16.33 0.75
C SER A 78 18.38 -14.83 0.46
N ASP A 79 18.97 -14.40 -0.66
CA ASP A 79 18.87 -13.03 -1.14
C ASP A 79 17.42 -12.61 -1.44
N LYS A 80 16.56 -13.56 -1.85
CA LYS A 80 15.14 -13.30 -2.05
C LYS A 80 14.45 -12.96 -0.73
N THR A 81 14.66 -13.77 0.31
CA THR A 81 14.13 -13.50 1.65
C THR A 81 14.68 -12.18 2.21
N ARG A 82 15.99 -11.93 2.05
CA ARG A 82 16.62 -10.66 2.44
C ARG A 82 15.96 -9.47 1.76
N GLN A 83 15.72 -9.54 0.44
CA GLN A 83 15.04 -8.48 -0.31
C GLN A 83 13.64 -8.20 0.24
N LEU A 84 12.84 -9.24 0.51
CA LEU A 84 11.49 -9.05 1.05
C LEU A 84 11.51 -8.39 2.43
N LEU A 85 12.43 -8.82 3.31
CA LEU A 85 12.60 -8.22 4.63
C LEU A 85 13.14 -6.79 4.57
N THR A 86 14.01 -6.46 3.62
CA THR A 86 14.42 -5.07 3.37
C THR A 86 13.23 -4.20 3.00
N LEU A 87 12.37 -4.67 2.08
CA LEU A 87 11.19 -3.93 1.63
C LEU A 87 10.17 -3.72 2.76
N GLN A 88 9.97 -4.74 3.60
CA GLN A 88 9.09 -4.68 4.75
C GLN A 88 9.67 -3.80 5.87
N GLY A 89 10.95 -4.00 6.18
CA GLY A 89 11.70 -3.32 7.24
C GLY A 89 11.77 -1.81 7.06
N ALA A 90 11.75 -1.30 5.82
CA ALA A 90 11.64 0.14 5.57
C ALA A 90 10.49 0.81 6.34
N PHE A 91 9.43 0.06 6.65
CA PHE A 91 8.32 0.51 7.48
C PHE A 91 8.34 -0.04 8.92
N VAL A 92 8.55 -1.35 9.11
CA VAL A 92 8.37 -2.01 10.42
C VAL A 92 9.60 -2.00 11.32
N ASP A 93 10.78 -1.67 10.79
CA ASP A 93 11.96 -1.50 11.62
C ASP A 93 11.98 -0.07 12.16
N GLY A 94 11.74 0.10 13.46
CA GLY A 94 11.72 1.41 14.11
C GLY A 94 13.09 2.10 14.13
N TRP A 95 13.11 3.43 14.05
CA TRP A 95 14.34 4.25 14.09
C TRP A 95 15.33 3.85 13.02
N ASN A 96 14.86 3.79 11.77
CA ASN A 96 15.66 3.43 10.62
C ASN A 96 16.00 4.64 9.75
N SER A 97 16.99 4.50 8.88
CA SER A 97 17.54 5.62 8.10
C SER A 97 16.61 6.21 7.05
N GLU A 98 15.51 5.54 6.71
CA GLU A 98 14.54 6.03 5.73
C GLU A 98 13.43 6.87 6.39
N GLN A 99 13.25 6.74 7.70
CA GLN A 99 12.19 7.41 8.45
C GLN A 99 12.51 8.90 8.65
N VAL A 100 11.56 9.76 8.28
CA VAL A 100 11.66 11.22 8.43
C VAL A 100 10.84 11.70 9.62
N TRP A 101 9.66 11.10 9.83
CA TRP A 101 8.84 11.36 11.00
C TRP A 101 8.16 10.07 11.46
N THR A 102 8.44 9.66 12.68
CA THR A 102 7.81 8.54 13.38
C THR A 102 6.95 9.04 14.52
N LEU A 103 5.84 8.34 14.79
CA LEU A 103 4.96 8.64 15.90
C LEU A 103 5.41 7.90 17.17
N ASN A 104 5.18 8.51 18.34
CA ASN A 104 5.45 7.86 19.63
C ASN A 104 4.60 6.60 19.89
N PRO A 105 3.30 6.55 19.54
CA PRO A 105 2.52 5.32 19.65
C PRO A 105 3.10 4.19 18.81
N ARG A 106 3.22 3.02 19.44
CA ARG A 106 3.68 1.79 18.79
C ARG A 106 2.51 1.10 18.08
N PHE A 107 2.76 0.49 16.94
CA PHE A 107 1.75 -0.31 16.23
C PHE A 107 1.50 -1.63 16.98
N GLY A 108 0.37 -1.69 17.68
CA GLY A 108 -0.02 -2.85 18.50
C GLY A 108 -0.92 -3.85 17.78
N TRP A 109 -1.24 -3.67 16.50
CA TRP A 109 -2.33 -4.39 15.83
C TRP A 109 -1.85 -5.50 14.89
N GLN A 110 -0.61 -5.98 15.07
CA GLN A 110 -0.03 -7.09 14.30
C GLN A 110 -0.89 -8.36 14.33
N TYR A 111 -1.51 -8.66 15.48
CA TYR A 111 -2.43 -9.79 15.64
C TYR A 111 -3.70 -9.69 14.76
N MET A 112 -4.09 -8.49 14.34
CA MET A 112 -5.23 -8.28 13.45
C MET A 112 -4.86 -8.43 11.97
N VAL A 113 -3.61 -8.16 11.60
CA VAL A 113 -3.16 -8.12 10.18
C VAL A 113 -2.51 -9.41 9.71
N MET A 114 -2.08 -10.28 10.61
CA MET A 114 -1.36 -11.51 10.25
C MET A 114 -2.26 -12.75 10.16
N PRO A 115 -1.89 -13.75 9.35
CA PRO A 115 -2.46 -15.09 9.41
C PRO A 115 -1.87 -15.92 10.57
N ARG A 116 -2.59 -16.96 10.97
CA ARG A 116 -2.05 -18.03 11.82
C ARG A 116 -1.24 -18.98 10.94
N VAL A 117 0.04 -19.14 11.23
CA VAL A 117 0.97 -19.95 10.41
C VAL A 117 1.71 -21.03 11.21
N THR A 118 1.44 -21.13 12.51
CA THR A 118 2.00 -22.17 13.41
C THR A 118 0.89 -22.84 14.21
N ALA A 119 1.15 -24.05 14.70
CA ALA A 119 0.24 -24.77 15.57
C ALA A 119 -0.05 -24.02 16.88
N GLU A 120 0.97 -23.37 17.46
CA GLU A 120 0.85 -22.57 18.68
C GLU A 120 -0.07 -21.36 18.47
N ALA A 121 0.09 -20.64 17.36
CA ALA A 121 -0.78 -19.51 17.01
C ALA A 121 -2.22 -19.95 16.73
N ALA A 122 -2.42 -21.16 16.19
CA ALA A 122 -3.73 -21.74 15.95
C ALA A 122 -4.42 -22.23 17.23
N ALA A 123 -3.66 -22.80 18.17
CA ALA A 123 -4.18 -23.29 19.44
C ALA A 123 -4.67 -22.15 20.36
N ASN A 124 -4.03 -20.99 20.32
CA ASN A 124 -4.48 -19.80 21.02
C ASN A 124 -5.27 -18.88 20.08
N VAL A 125 -6.60 -19.03 20.09
CA VAL A 125 -7.51 -18.19 19.28
C VAL A 125 -7.42 -16.69 19.59
N PHE A 126 -6.78 -16.29 20.69
CA PHE A 126 -6.55 -14.88 21.02
C PHE A 126 -5.20 -14.34 20.54
N ALA A 127 -4.27 -15.22 20.12
CA ALA A 127 -2.97 -14.79 19.64
C ALA A 127 -3.05 -14.08 18.27
N VAL A 128 -3.99 -14.49 17.41
CA VAL A 128 -4.15 -13.90 16.06
C VAL A 128 -5.62 -13.85 15.67
N TYR A 129 -6.12 -12.65 15.39
CA TYR A 129 -7.50 -12.40 15.00
C TYR A 129 -7.69 -12.36 13.47
N SER A 130 -6.68 -11.90 12.72
CA SER A 130 -6.67 -11.88 11.25
C SER A 130 -7.74 -11.00 10.56
N ASN A 131 -8.32 -10.01 11.23
CA ASN A 131 -9.43 -9.20 10.68
C ASN A 131 -9.07 -8.23 9.55
N PHE A 132 -7.85 -7.70 9.51
CA PHE A 132 -7.47 -6.72 8.50
C PHE A 132 -7.32 -7.42 7.14
N SER A 133 -8.29 -7.13 6.28
CA SER A 133 -8.54 -7.85 5.03
C SER A 133 -8.22 -6.96 3.85
N VAL A 134 -7.25 -7.37 3.03
CA VAL A 134 -6.82 -6.61 1.85
C VAL A 134 -7.76 -6.95 0.69
N PRO A 135 -8.51 -5.97 0.12
CA PRO A 135 -9.35 -6.26 -1.04
C PRO A 135 -8.52 -6.79 -2.22
N ILE A 136 -9.06 -7.73 -2.99
CA ILE A 136 -8.39 -8.27 -4.18
C ILE A 136 -7.96 -7.15 -5.14
N ALA A 137 -8.81 -6.13 -5.33
CA ALA A 137 -8.47 -4.97 -6.15
C ALA A 137 -7.21 -4.22 -5.68
N GLN A 138 -6.91 -4.19 -4.37
CA GLN A 138 -5.67 -3.59 -3.86
C GLN A 138 -4.45 -4.50 -4.10
N SER A 139 -4.62 -5.82 -4.05
CA SER A 139 -3.55 -6.78 -4.34
C SER A 139 -3.21 -6.80 -5.84
N GLU A 140 -4.19 -6.54 -6.71
CA GLU A 140 -4.03 -6.42 -8.16
C GLU A 140 -3.35 -5.12 -8.61
N LEU A 141 -3.22 -4.10 -7.74
CA LEU A 141 -2.46 -2.89 -8.08
C LEU A 141 -0.97 -3.14 -8.19
N PHE A 142 -0.43 -4.10 -7.43
CA PHE A 142 1.00 -4.43 -7.51
C PHE A 142 1.35 -4.86 -8.93
N TYR A 143 2.53 -4.50 -9.40
CA TYR A 143 2.95 -4.84 -10.75
C TYR A 143 3.18 -6.34 -10.93
N THR A 144 3.29 -6.74 -12.20
CA THR A 144 3.94 -8.01 -12.54
C THR A 144 5.44 -7.94 -12.20
N LYS A 145 6.14 -9.07 -12.30
CA LYS A 145 7.61 -9.11 -12.16
C LYS A 145 8.35 -8.20 -13.14
N ASN A 146 7.70 -7.79 -14.22
CA ASN A 146 8.24 -6.89 -15.24
C ASN A 146 8.06 -5.40 -14.89
N GLY A 147 7.42 -5.08 -13.76
CA GLY A 147 7.28 -3.71 -13.28
C GLY A 147 6.23 -2.87 -14.01
N VAL A 148 5.27 -3.50 -14.69
CA VAL A 148 4.09 -2.87 -15.28
C VAL A 148 2.80 -3.44 -14.66
N PRO A 149 1.66 -2.71 -14.72
CA PRO A 149 0.39 -3.20 -14.18
C PRO A 149 -0.01 -4.56 -14.76
N VAL A 150 -0.69 -5.39 -13.96
CA VAL A 150 -1.19 -6.71 -14.42
C VAL A 150 -2.13 -6.63 -15.62
N THR A 151 -2.77 -5.47 -15.84
CA THR A 151 -3.63 -5.18 -17.00
C THR A 151 -2.86 -4.70 -18.22
N GLU A 152 -1.61 -4.25 -18.04
CA GLU A 152 -0.75 -3.71 -19.10
C GLU A 152 0.25 -4.75 -19.59
N ASP A 153 0.54 -5.80 -18.82
CA ASP A 153 1.51 -6.85 -19.20
C ASP A 153 0.86 -7.90 -20.12
N PRO A 154 1.29 -8.05 -21.39
CA PRO A 154 0.76 -9.10 -22.26
C PRO A 154 1.27 -10.50 -21.90
N SER A 155 2.37 -10.62 -21.15
CA SER A 155 2.91 -11.91 -20.71
C SER A 155 2.24 -12.46 -19.43
N TRP A 156 1.41 -11.64 -18.78
CA TRP A 156 0.70 -12.02 -17.56
C TRP A 156 -0.79 -12.23 -17.83
N ASP A 157 -1.30 -13.43 -17.56
CA ASP A 157 -2.66 -13.85 -17.88
C ASP A 157 -3.71 -13.24 -16.94
N PHE A 158 -4.13 -12.00 -17.23
CA PHE A 158 -5.13 -11.29 -16.45
C PHE A 158 -6.51 -11.95 -16.48
N THR A 159 -6.89 -12.56 -17.60
CA THR A 159 -8.21 -13.18 -17.76
C THR A 159 -8.30 -14.46 -16.92
N GLY A 160 -7.27 -15.30 -16.97
CA GLY A 160 -7.18 -16.55 -16.22
C GLY A 160 -6.60 -16.41 -14.81
N ARG A 161 -6.41 -15.19 -14.28
CA ARG A 161 -5.73 -14.97 -12.99
C ARG A 161 -6.38 -15.67 -11.78
N HIS A 162 -7.68 -15.96 -11.83
CA HIS A 162 -8.38 -16.70 -10.77
C HIS A 162 -8.36 -18.23 -10.97
N GLN A 163 -7.78 -18.74 -12.05
CA GLN A 163 -7.52 -20.17 -12.21
C GLN A 163 -6.42 -20.60 -11.24
N LEU A 164 -6.34 -21.90 -10.98
CA LEU A 164 -5.40 -22.47 -10.03
C LEU A 164 -4.04 -22.76 -10.69
N ARG A 165 -2.96 -22.64 -9.91
CA ARG A 165 -1.61 -23.04 -10.23
C ARG A 165 -0.92 -23.56 -8.96
N THR A 166 -0.16 -24.63 -9.12
CA THR A 166 0.64 -25.23 -8.05
C THR A 166 1.99 -24.53 -7.95
N GLY A 167 2.44 -24.26 -6.72
CA GLY A 167 3.74 -23.68 -6.42
C GLY A 167 4.88 -24.56 -6.93
N ASP A 168 5.84 -23.94 -7.62
CA ASP A 168 7.00 -24.59 -8.21
C ASP A 168 8.30 -24.18 -7.49
N GLU A 169 9.39 -24.87 -7.80
CA GLU A 169 10.72 -24.60 -7.24
C GLU A 169 11.18 -23.15 -7.51
N ALA A 170 10.82 -22.58 -8.67
CA ALA A 170 11.21 -21.22 -9.05
C ALA A 170 10.55 -20.16 -8.16
N ASN A 171 9.38 -20.45 -7.59
CA ASN A 171 8.63 -19.55 -6.72
C ASN A 171 8.74 -19.91 -5.22
N LYS A 172 9.58 -20.88 -4.82
CA LYS A 172 9.61 -21.45 -3.46
C LYS A 172 9.82 -20.44 -2.31
N TYR A 173 10.40 -19.27 -2.58
CA TYR A 173 10.60 -18.20 -1.60
C TYR A 173 9.39 -17.26 -1.45
N TYR A 174 8.41 -17.39 -2.33
CA TYR A 174 7.21 -16.55 -2.40
C TYR A 174 5.94 -17.37 -2.14
N ILE A 175 5.87 -18.56 -2.73
CA ILE A 175 4.73 -19.47 -2.70
C ILE A 175 5.25 -20.85 -2.33
N LYS A 176 4.58 -21.52 -1.39
CA LYS A 176 4.99 -22.85 -0.95
C LYS A 176 4.96 -23.82 -2.14
N GLN A 177 6.07 -24.55 -2.33
CA GLN A 177 6.17 -25.63 -3.30
C GLN A 177 5.11 -26.71 -3.04
N ASP A 178 4.53 -27.22 -4.15
CA ASP A 178 3.45 -28.20 -4.19
C ASP A 178 2.12 -27.75 -3.56
N TYR A 179 2.02 -26.47 -3.18
CA TYR A 179 0.77 -25.89 -2.69
C TYR A 179 0.00 -25.22 -3.83
N THR A 180 -1.31 -25.47 -3.92
CA THR A 180 -2.15 -24.92 -4.99
C THR A 180 -2.82 -23.62 -4.56
N THR A 181 -2.60 -22.56 -5.35
CA THR A 181 -3.22 -21.24 -5.15
C THR A 181 -3.64 -20.63 -6.49
N VAL A 182 -4.21 -19.42 -6.50
CA VAL A 182 -4.59 -18.74 -7.75
C VAL A 182 -3.38 -18.24 -8.54
N LYS A 183 -3.44 -18.34 -9.87
CA LYS A 183 -2.43 -17.85 -10.83
C LYS A 183 -2.07 -16.38 -10.61
N GLY A 184 -3.03 -15.58 -10.16
CA GLY A 184 -2.88 -14.15 -9.88
C GLY A 184 -1.82 -13.81 -8.83
N ASN A 185 -1.43 -14.81 -8.01
CA ASN A 185 -0.39 -14.65 -7.00
C ASN A 185 1.02 -14.86 -7.55
N PHE A 186 1.18 -15.38 -8.77
CA PHE A 186 2.48 -15.70 -9.36
C PHE A 186 3.01 -14.56 -10.24
N ASP A 187 4.32 -14.57 -10.45
CA ASP A 187 5.00 -13.67 -11.40
C ASP A 187 4.73 -12.18 -11.12
N ARG A 188 4.61 -11.83 -9.83
CA ARG A 188 4.44 -10.46 -9.33
C ARG A 188 5.77 -9.82 -8.92
N GLU A 189 5.77 -8.51 -8.72
CA GLU A 189 6.95 -7.80 -8.21
C GLU A 189 7.29 -8.17 -6.75
N PRO A 190 8.55 -8.00 -6.29
CA PRO A 190 8.94 -8.33 -4.91
C PRO A 190 8.11 -7.64 -3.82
N ARG A 191 7.63 -6.41 -4.04
CA ARG A 191 6.78 -5.70 -3.07
C ARG A 191 5.44 -6.38 -2.83
N TYR A 192 4.92 -7.13 -3.81
CA TYR A 192 3.71 -7.93 -3.63
C TYR A 192 3.92 -8.98 -2.53
N TYR A 193 4.99 -9.76 -2.61
CA TYR A 193 5.29 -10.84 -1.67
C TYR A 193 5.80 -10.37 -0.30
N SER A 194 6.34 -9.15 -0.21
CA SER A 194 6.69 -8.52 1.07
C SER A 194 5.48 -7.88 1.76
N SER A 195 4.53 -7.35 0.98
CA SER A 195 3.44 -6.53 1.51
C SER A 195 2.13 -7.27 1.69
N VAL A 196 1.87 -8.28 0.86
CA VAL A 196 0.63 -9.05 0.84
C VAL A 196 0.92 -10.52 1.11
N ALA A 197 0.12 -11.14 1.97
CA ALA A 197 0.05 -12.59 2.09
C ALA A 197 -1.31 -13.09 1.61
N PHE A 198 -1.35 -14.34 1.15
CA PHE A 198 -2.49 -15.00 0.54
C PHE A 198 -2.38 -16.50 0.80
N ASP A 199 -3.42 -17.27 0.48
CA ASP A 199 -3.37 -18.74 0.60
C ASP A 199 -2.21 -19.34 -0.20
N GLY A 200 -1.29 -20.06 0.45
CA GLY A 200 -0.06 -20.60 -0.13
C GLY A 200 1.16 -19.68 -0.04
N ALA A 201 1.02 -18.44 0.44
CA ALA A 201 2.14 -17.51 0.58
C ALA A 201 3.16 -18.00 1.61
N VAL A 202 4.44 -17.88 1.29
CA VAL A 202 5.55 -18.15 2.21
C VAL A 202 5.63 -17.09 3.30
N TRP A 203 5.90 -17.55 4.52
CA TRP A 203 5.99 -16.75 5.73
C TRP A 203 7.32 -17.01 6.45
N PHE A 204 8.28 -16.11 6.25
CA PHE A 204 9.50 -16.08 7.04
C PHE A 204 9.25 -15.36 8.36
N GLY A 205 9.64 -15.97 9.48
CA GLY A 205 9.37 -15.45 10.82
C GLY A 205 8.35 -16.28 11.59
N SER A 206 7.71 -15.65 12.60
CA SER A 206 6.79 -16.35 13.52
C SER A 206 7.43 -17.56 14.18
N GLY A 207 8.64 -17.36 14.70
CA GLY A 207 9.46 -18.38 15.37
C GLY A 207 10.32 -19.21 14.42
N ASN A 208 10.13 -19.13 13.10
CA ASN A 208 10.91 -19.86 12.12
C ASN A 208 11.70 -18.92 11.19
N THR A 209 13.02 -18.87 11.38
CA THR A 209 13.97 -18.05 10.58
C THR A 209 14.81 -18.89 9.62
N ASN A 210 14.27 -20.02 9.13
CA ASN A 210 14.87 -20.88 8.11
C ASN A 210 14.05 -20.83 6.82
N ASP A 211 14.53 -20.14 5.79
CA ASP A 211 13.83 -20.07 4.51
C ASP A 211 13.99 -21.29 3.60
N ASN A 212 14.74 -22.32 4.01
CA ASN A 212 14.73 -23.63 3.35
C ASN A 212 13.52 -24.48 3.79
N ASN A 213 12.89 -24.16 4.92
CA ASN A 213 11.66 -24.79 5.38
C ASN A 213 10.79 -23.75 6.12
N PRO A 214 10.28 -22.73 5.41
CA PRO A 214 9.57 -21.62 6.04
C PRO A 214 8.16 -22.02 6.48
N ASN A 215 7.58 -21.22 7.37
CA ASN A 215 6.14 -21.26 7.58
C ASN A 215 5.42 -20.82 6.30
N TYR A 216 4.13 -21.12 6.18
CA TYR A 216 3.31 -20.67 5.06
C TYR A 216 1.85 -20.50 5.49
N VAL A 217 1.10 -19.76 4.68
CA VAL A 217 -0.33 -19.55 4.90
C VAL A 217 -1.11 -20.72 4.29
N ASN A 218 -1.82 -21.47 5.12
CA ASN A 218 -2.85 -22.41 4.67
C ASN A 218 -4.22 -21.92 5.16
N ALA A 219 -4.92 -21.21 4.29
CA ALA A 219 -6.20 -20.56 4.55
C ALA A 219 -7.41 -21.46 4.21
N VAL A 220 -7.22 -22.42 3.29
CA VAL A 220 -8.29 -23.33 2.86
C VAL A 220 -8.69 -24.26 3.99
N ASN A 221 -7.74 -25.00 4.56
CA ASN A 221 -8.03 -26.03 5.57
C ASN A 221 -6.97 -26.17 6.67
N GLY A 222 -6.02 -25.25 6.75
CA GLY A 222 -4.97 -25.23 7.76
C GLY A 222 -5.18 -24.15 8.82
N TYR A 223 -4.07 -23.76 9.46
CA TYR A 223 -4.06 -22.84 10.60
C TYR A 223 -4.67 -21.46 10.29
N ALA A 224 -4.51 -20.95 9.07
CA ALA A 224 -5.04 -19.65 8.68
C ALA A 224 -6.54 -19.69 8.33
N SER A 225 -7.15 -20.88 8.29
CA SER A 225 -8.60 -20.99 8.12
C SER A 225 -9.35 -20.31 9.30
N PRO A 226 -10.55 -19.75 9.06
CA PRO A 226 -11.34 -19.13 10.13
C PRO A 226 -11.77 -20.14 11.22
N PRO A 227 -11.42 -19.93 12.51
CA PRO A 227 -11.95 -20.72 13.61
C PRO A 227 -13.43 -20.37 13.91
N ASP A 228 -13.85 -19.15 13.59
CA ASP A 228 -15.19 -18.64 13.83
C ASP A 228 -15.48 -17.41 12.94
N ARG A 229 -16.65 -16.78 13.16
CA ARG A 229 -17.12 -15.59 12.41
C ARG A 229 -16.65 -14.24 12.98
N VAL A 230 -15.77 -14.25 13.99
CA VAL A 230 -15.21 -13.05 14.61
C VAL A 230 -13.73 -12.88 14.22
N ARG A 231 -12.98 -13.98 14.13
CA ARG A 231 -11.52 -14.01 13.96
C ARG A 231 -11.13 -14.57 12.59
N TYR A 232 -11.48 -13.82 11.55
CA TYR A 232 -11.27 -14.24 10.17
C TYR A 232 -10.84 -13.08 9.28
N ASN A 233 -10.12 -13.43 8.21
CA ASN A 233 -9.84 -12.53 7.11
C ASN A 233 -10.97 -12.66 6.09
N ALA A 234 -11.66 -11.57 5.76
CA ALA A 234 -12.85 -11.60 4.92
C ALA A 234 -12.55 -11.73 3.42
N THR A 235 -11.30 -11.53 3.01
CA THR A 235 -10.89 -11.47 1.60
C THR A 235 -10.01 -12.63 1.15
N GLY A 236 -9.33 -13.30 2.10
CA GLY A 236 -8.26 -14.26 1.86
C GLY A 236 -6.89 -13.64 1.56
N TYR A 237 -6.72 -12.33 1.81
CA TYR A 237 -5.48 -11.58 1.64
C TYR A 237 -5.16 -10.72 2.88
N TRP A 238 -3.92 -10.79 3.34
CA TRP A 238 -3.42 -10.13 4.56
C TRP A 238 -2.40 -9.04 4.26
N ALA A 239 -2.39 -7.98 5.08
CA ALA A 239 -1.41 -6.90 4.99
C ALA A 239 -0.08 -7.30 5.67
N LYS A 240 0.61 -8.29 5.09
CA LYS A 240 1.90 -8.84 5.57
C LYS A 240 2.92 -7.75 5.89
N LYS A 241 2.92 -6.64 5.13
CA LYS A 241 3.82 -5.50 5.34
C LYS A 241 3.89 -5.04 6.79
N LEU A 242 2.76 -5.08 7.51
CA LEU A 242 2.60 -4.55 8.85
C LEU A 242 3.04 -5.52 9.96
N VAL A 243 3.68 -6.64 9.62
CA VAL A 243 4.05 -7.68 10.59
C VAL A 243 5.55 -7.83 10.62
N HIS A 244 6.14 -7.51 11.77
CA HIS A 244 7.58 -7.68 11.95
C HIS A 244 7.92 -9.19 11.99
N TYR A 245 8.91 -9.63 11.21
CA TYR A 245 9.20 -11.06 11.03
C TYR A 245 9.54 -11.80 12.34
N GLN A 246 10.12 -11.09 13.31
CA GLN A 246 10.43 -11.66 14.63
C GLN A 246 9.23 -11.72 15.58
N SER A 247 8.05 -11.24 15.21
CA SER A 247 6.84 -11.42 16.04
C SER A 247 6.44 -12.89 16.03
N VAL A 248 6.28 -13.48 17.22
CA VAL A 248 5.98 -14.90 17.44
C VAL A 248 4.64 -15.00 18.19
N PRO A 249 3.51 -15.10 17.49
CA PRO A 249 2.22 -15.37 18.13
C PRO A 249 2.12 -16.82 18.57
N GLY A 250 1.49 -17.06 19.72
CA GLY A 250 1.28 -18.38 20.27
C GLY A 250 0.74 -18.33 21.70
N GLN A 251 1.04 -19.38 22.48
CA GLN A 251 0.74 -19.38 23.92
C GLN A 251 1.53 -18.29 24.65
N ASN A 252 2.83 -18.20 24.37
CA ASN A 252 3.73 -17.17 24.90
C ASN A 252 4.03 -16.13 23.83
N THR A 253 3.02 -15.33 23.49
CA THR A 253 3.12 -14.39 22.37
C THR A 253 4.19 -13.32 22.59
N VAL A 254 5.07 -13.14 21.61
CA VAL A 254 6.06 -12.06 21.56
C VAL A 254 5.77 -11.16 20.37
N TRP A 255 5.35 -9.92 20.63
CA TRP A 255 5.16 -8.91 19.60
C TRP A 255 6.36 -7.99 19.51
N GLN A 256 6.98 -7.90 18.32
CA GLN A 256 7.96 -6.85 18.06
C GLN A 256 7.23 -5.56 17.68
N THR A 257 7.02 -4.71 18.67
CA THR A 257 6.36 -3.42 18.49
C THR A 257 7.31 -2.41 17.84
N TYR A 258 6.80 -1.60 16.92
CA TYR A 258 7.55 -0.54 16.25
C TYR A 258 6.76 0.77 16.25
N PRO A 259 7.42 1.95 16.25
CA PRO A 259 6.74 3.23 16.11
C PRO A 259 6.14 3.36 14.71
N TRP A 260 4.95 3.95 14.58
CA TRP A 260 4.33 4.13 13.27
C TRP A 260 5.11 5.17 12.44
N THR A 261 5.61 4.78 11.27
CA THR A 261 6.28 5.70 10.35
C THR A 261 5.24 6.56 9.66
N PHE A 262 5.19 7.85 9.98
CA PHE A 262 4.23 8.78 9.38
C PHE A 262 4.73 9.32 8.05
N MET A 263 6.03 9.61 7.94
CA MET A 263 6.69 10.06 6.71
C MET A 263 8.06 9.39 6.56
N ARG A 264 8.38 8.97 5.33
CA ARG A 264 9.68 8.38 4.97
C ARG A 264 10.15 8.83 3.60
N LEU A 265 11.44 8.65 3.36
CA LEU A 265 12.16 9.21 2.21
C LEU A 265 11.56 8.79 0.86
N SER A 266 11.22 7.52 0.66
CA SER A 266 10.60 7.07 -0.61
C SER A 266 9.23 7.73 -0.87
N GLY A 267 8.46 8.02 0.19
CA GLY A 267 7.20 8.76 0.08
C GLY A 267 7.44 10.20 -0.37
N LEU A 268 8.49 10.86 0.11
CA LEU A 268 8.89 12.20 -0.34
C LEU A 268 9.39 12.20 -1.79
N TRP A 269 10.14 11.18 -2.20
CA TRP A 269 10.59 11.04 -3.59
C TRP A 269 9.42 10.94 -4.57
N LEU A 270 8.41 10.13 -4.25
CA LEU A 270 7.21 10.01 -5.10
C LEU A 270 6.35 11.27 -5.06
N LEU A 271 6.27 11.97 -3.92
CA LEU A 271 5.59 13.26 -3.83
C LEU A 271 6.26 14.30 -4.74
N TYR A 272 7.60 14.32 -4.75
CA TYR A 272 8.37 15.21 -5.61
C TYR A 272 8.23 14.86 -7.09
N ALA A 273 8.29 13.57 -7.45
CA ALA A 273 8.06 13.10 -8.80
C ALA A 273 6.69 13.54 -9.33
N GLU A 274 5.64 13.42 -8.50
CA GLU A 274 4.31 13.91 -8.82
C GLU A 274 4.32 15.41 -9.12
N CYS A 275 4.89 16.22 -8.21
CA CYS A 275 4.93 17.67 -8.38
C CYS A 275 5.70 18.08 -9.64
N LEU A 276 6.83 17.44 -9.92
CA LEU A 276 7.61 17.71 -11.13
C LEU A 276 6.85 17.36 -12.40
N ASN A 277 6.15 16.22 -12.43
CA ASN A 277 5.33 15.84 -13.59
C ASN A 277 4.23 16.89 -13.87
N GLU A 278 3.61 17.44 -12.83
CA GLU A 278 2.60 18.48 -12.99
C GLU A 278 3.18 19.80 -13.49
N VAL A 279 4.40 20.15 -13.06
CA VAL A 279 5.09 21.38 -13.50
C VAL A 279 5.58 21.26 -14.94
N SER A 280 6.44 20.26 -15.23
CA SER A 280 7.22 20.19 -16.46
C SER A 280 6.88 19.00 -17.35
N GLY A 281 5.98 18.11 -16.90
CA GLY A 281 5.67 16.87 -17.62
C GLY A 281 6.81 15.85 -17.55
N PRO A 282 6.70 14.76 -18.32
CA PRO A 282 7.70 13.69 -18.33
C PRO A 282 9.08 14.17 -18.77
N ASN A 283 10.08 13.98 -17.92
CA ASN A 283 11.48 14.26 -18.23
C ASN A 283 12.41 13.39 -17.35
N ALA A 284 13.71 13.44 -17.64
CA ALA A 284 14.72 12.63 -16.96
C ALA A 284 14.73 12.81 -15.43
N GLU A 285 14.47 14.01 -14.91
CA GLU A 285 14.43 14.24 -13.46
C GLU A 285 13.23 13.50 -12.84
N VAL A 286 12.03 13.61 -13.43
CA VAL A 286 10.84 12.90 -12.93
C VAL A 286 11.08 11.39 -12.88
N TYR A 287 11.58 10.82 -13.97
CA TYR A 287 11.89 9.38 -14.04
C TYR A 287 12.91 8.98 -12.99
N SER A 288 13.95 9.78 -12.76
CA SER A 288 14.98 9.45 -11.78
C SER A 288 14.44 9.29 -10.34
N TRP A 289 13.40 10.04 -9.95
CA TRP A 289 12.83 9.97 -8.60
C TRP A 289 11.94 8.75 -8.40
N ILE A 290 11.10 8.42 -9.39
CA ILE A 290 10.31 7.19 -9.36
C ILE A 290 11.22 5.95 -9.47
N ASP A 291 12.26 6.00 -10.30
CA ASP A 291 13.15 4.86 -10.54
C ASP A 291 14.03 4.53 -9.34
N LYS A 292 14.31 5.48 -8.44
CA LYS A 292 14.97 5.19 -7.15
C LYS A 292 14.15 4.20 -6.31
N VAL A 293 12.83 4.37 -6.28
CA VAL A 293 11.92 3.47 -5.54
C VAL A 293 11.84 2.10 -6.21
N ARG A 294 11.71 2.09 -7.55
CA ARG A 294 11.62 0.87 -8.36
C ARG A 294 12.89 0.02 -8.31
N THR A 295 14.05 0.65 -8.39
CA THR A 295 15.36 -0.02 -8.31
C THR A 295 15.51 -0.76 -6.99
N ARG A 296 15.13 -0.14 -5.86
CA ARG A 296 15.15 -0.79 -4.55
C ARG A 296 14.18 -1.99 -4.48
N ALA A 297 13.04 -1.90 -5.16
CA ALA A 297 12.12 -3.03 -5.32
C ALA A 297 12.61 -4.13 -6.29
N GLY A 298 13.78 -3.96 -6.93
CA GLY A 298 14.32 -4.90 -7.91
C GLY A 298 13.66 -4.81 -9.28
N LEU A 299 12.99 -3.70 -9.59
CA LEU A 299 12.37 -3.44 -10.88
C LEU A 299 13.26 -2.57 -11.76
N LYS A 300 13.08 -2.69 -13.07
CA LYS A 300 13.63 -1.76 -14.05
C LYS A 300 12.94 -0.40 -13.96
N GLY A 301 13.59 0.63 -14.53
CA GLY A 301 13.03 1.97 -14.60
C GLY A 301 11.69 2.01 -15.36
N VAL A 302 10.90 3.05 -15.15
CA VAL A 302 9.57 3.21 -15.77
C VAL A 302 9.67 3.10 -17.28
N GLN A 303 10.58 3.86 -17.92
CA GLN A 303 10.68 3.88 -19.38
C GLN A 303 11.05 2.50 -19.95
N GLU A 304 12.04 1.82 -19.36
CA GLU A 304 12.48 0.48 -19.78
C GLU A 304 11.35 -0.56 -19.62
N SER A 305 10.73 -0.59 -18.44
CA SER A 305 9.66 -1.56 -18.13
C SER A 305 8.46 -1.41 -19.07
N TRP A 306 8.02 -0.17 -19.28
CA TRP A 306 6.86 0.12 -20.11
C TRP A 306 7.13 -0.10 -21.59
N ALA A 307 8.30 0.33 -22.09
CA ALA A 307 8.67 0.12 -23.49
C ALA A 307 8.72 -1.38 -23.86
N GLN A 308 9.22 -2.21 -22.95
CA GLN A 308 9.43 -3.63 -23.24
C GLN A 308 8.21 -4.52 -22.95
N TYR A 309 7.44 -4.20 -21.91
CA TYR A 309 6.44 -5.13 -21.37
C TYR A 309 5.02 -4.57 -21.30
N SER A 310 4.77 -3.31 -21.68
CA SER A 310 3.42 -2.74 -21.63
C SER A 310 2.69 -2.87 -22.96
N ARG A 311 1.38 -3.09 -22.91
CA ARG A 311 0.43 -2.93 -24.02
C ARG A 311 0.35 -1.48 -24.50
N ASN A 312 0.68 -0.52 -23.64
CA ASN A 312 0.74 0.90 -23.96
C ASN A 312 2.13 1.48 -23.64
N PRO A 313 3.16 1.20 -24.47
CA PRO A 313 4.54 1.60 -24.20
C PRO A 313 4.74 3.12 -24.16
N ALA A 314 3.85 3.89 -24.80
CA ALA A 314 3.92 5.36 -24.82
C ALA A 314 3.23 6.03 -23.61
N LYS A 315 2.55 5.29 -22.73
CA LYS A 315 1.86 5.88 -21.57
C LYS A 315 2.77 6.80 -20.73
N PRO A 316 4.02 6.43 -20.39
CA PRO A 316 4.90 7.29 -19.59
C PRO A 316 5.31 8.59 -20.29
N SER A 317 5.18 8.71 -21.62
CA SER A 317 5.64 9.88 -22.37
C SER A 317 4.64 11.05 -22.36
N THR A 318 3.51 10.91 -21.68
CA THR A 318 2.51 11.97 -21.51
C THR A 318 2.38 12.36 -20.04
N ARG A 319 2.06 13.62 -19.75
CA ARG A 319 1.86 14.09 -18.37
C ARG A 319 0.79 13.26 -17.65
N ASP A 320 -0.34 13.02 -18.30
CA ASP A 320 -1.45 12.28 -17.70
C ASP A 320 -1.10 10.80 -17.49
N GLY A 321 -0.45 10.17 -18.47
CA GLY A 321 -0.03 8.78 -18.34
C GLY A 321 1.04 8.58 -17.26
N LEU A 322 2.03 9.48 -17.17
CA LEU A 322 3.02 9.44 -16.09
C LEU A 322 2.41 9.76 -14.72
N ARG A 323 1.42 10.67 -14.65
CA ARG A 323 0.66 10.93 -13.42
C ARG A 323 0.02 9.64 -12.88
N GLN A 324 -0.68 8.90 -13.73
CA GLN A 324 -1.31 7.63 -13.35
C GLN A 324 -0.28 6.59 -12.87
N ILE A 325 0.88 6.53 -13.51
CA ILE A 325 1.99 5.64 -13.10
C ILE A 325 2.51 6.05 -11.73
N ILE A 326 2.73 7.34 -11.48
CA ILE A 326 3.17 7.86 -10.18
C ILE A 326 2.12 7.59 -9.09
N HIS A 327 0.83 7.78 -9.39
CA HIS A 327 -0.26 7.46 -8.46
C HIS A 327 -0.23 5.99 -8.07
N GLN A 328 -0.09 5.08 -9.04
CA GLN A 328 -0.02 3.65 -8.78
C GLN A 328 1.25 3.26 -8.01
N GLU A 329 2.42 3.80 -8.39
CA GLU A 329 3.67 3.56 -7.67
C GLU A 329 3.57 4.02 -6.21
N ARG A 330 2.96 5.18 -5.95
CA ARG A 330 2.74 5.71 -4.60
C ARG A 330 1.79 4.82 -3.79
N ARG A 331 0.71 4.30 -4.41
CA ARG A 331 -0.21 3.36 -3.76
C ARG A 331 0.39 1.98 -3.46
N ILE A 332 1.35 1.52 -4.27
CA ILE A 332 2.09 0.27 -4.05
C ILE A 332 3.14 0.47 -2.95
N GLU A 333 3.99 1.49 -3.12
CA GLU A 333 5.10 1.76 -2.23
C GLU A 333 4.62 2.05 -0.82
N LEU A 334 3.57 2.87 -0.68
CA LEU A 334 2.98 3.27 0.61
C LEU A 334 1.76 2.42 0.99
N ALA A 335 1.60 1.23 0.39
CA ALA A 335 0.51 0.33 0.72
C ALA A 335 0.48 0.05 2.23
N PHE A 336 -0.72 0.14 2.82
CA PHE A 336 -1.00 -0.09 4.25
C PHE A 336 -0.38 0.92 5.23
N GLU A 337 0.21 2.02 4.76
CA GLU A 337 0.84 3.05 5.61
C GLU A 337 -0.12 4.22 5.94
N GLY A 338 -1.40 4.09 5.64
CA GLY A 338 -2.41 5.13 5.88
C GLY A 338 -2.42 6.29 4.86
N GLN A 339 -1.73 6.13 3.72
CA GLN A 339 -1.53 7.20 2.73
C GLN A 339 -2.59 7.21 1.61
N ALA A 340 -2.91 6.03 1.05
CA ALA A 340 -3.75 5.93 -0.15
C ALA A 340 -5.12 6.63 -0.04
N GLY A 341 -5.74 6.63 1.15
CA GLY A 341 -7.01 7.33 1.37
C GLY A 341 -6.90 8.85 1.19
N TRP A 342 -5.82 9.46 1.65
CA TRP A 342 -5.57 10.90 1.52
C TRP A 342 -5.17 11.28 0.09
N ASP A 343 -4.30 10.46 -0.53
CA ASP A 343 -3.89 10.64 -1.92
C ASP A 343 -5.10 10.55 -2.87
N LEU A 344 -5.91 9.49 -2.78
CA LEU A 344 -7.10 9.34 -3.60
C LEU A 344 -8.14 10.46 -3.36
N ARG A 345 -8.21 11.02 -2.13
CA ARG A 345 -9.06 12.19 -1.85
C ARG A 345 -8.56 13.42 -2.59
N ARG A 346 -7.29 13.80 -2.39
CA ARG A 346 -6.73 15.02 -2.99
C ARG A 346 -6.69 14.94 -4.53
N TRP A 347 -6.54 13.75 -5.10
CA TRP A 347 -6.65 13.50 -6.55
C TRP A 347 -8.09 13.48 -7.08
N LYS A 348 -9.11 13.50 -6.22
CA LYS A 348 -10.51 13.24 -6.56
C LYS A 348 -10.77 11.87 -7.21
N GLU A 349 -9.95 10.87 -6.91
CA GLU A 349 -10.09 9.51 -7.46
C GLU A 349 -10.82 8.55 -6.49
N LEU A 350 -10.96 8.92 -5.21
CA LEU A 350 -11.51 8.02 -4.20
C LEU A 350 -12.94 7.56 -4.50
N GLN A 351 -13.80 8.44 -5.03
CA GLN A 351 -15.17 8.09 -5.39
C GLN A 351 -15.21 6.94 -6.42
N SER A 352 -14.40 7.03 -7.49
CA SER A 352 -14.33 5.99 -8.52
C SER A 352 -13.81 4.67 -7.96
N VAL A 353 -12.82 4.72 -7.05
CA VAL A 353 -12.30 3.51 -6.39
C VAL A 353 -13.35 2.87 -5.50
N LEU A 354 -14.08 3.65 -4.70
CA LEU A 354 -15.09 3.15 -3.76
C LEU A 354 -16.45 2.85 -4.41
N ALA A 355 -16.66 3.20 -5.68
CA ALA A 355 -17.82 2.78 -6.46
C ALA A 355 -17.80 1.27 -6.77
N THR A 356 -16.62 0.64 -6.72
CA THR A 356 -16.45 -0.80 -7.02
C THR A 356 -16.60 -1.64 -5.75
N PRO A 357 -17.34 -2.77 -5.78
CA PRO A 357 -17.44 -3.67 -4.63
C PRO A 357 -16.07 -4.24 -4.24
N PHE A 358 -15.84 -4.37 -2.93
CA PHE A 358 -14.70 -5.13 -2.42
C PHE A 358 -14.97 -6.62 -2.59
N GLN A 359 -14.07 -7.30 -3.30
CA GLN A 359 -14.18 -8.72 -3.56
C GLN A 359 -13.20 -9.54 -2.70
N GLY A 360 -13.57 -10.80 -2.48
CA GLY A 360 -12.82 -11.76 -1.68
C GLY A 360 -13.17 -13.21 -2.03
N TRP A 361 -12.39 -14.14 -1.49
CA TRP A 361 -12.65 -15.58 -1.59
C TRP A 361 -13.73 -16.05 -0.61
N SER A 362 -14.25 -17.25 -0.83
CA SER A 362 -15.21 -17.90 0.06
C SER A 362 -14.50 -18.55 1.25
N VAL A 363 -13.96 -17.73 2.15
CA VAL A 363 -13.02 -18.10 3.22
C VAL A 363 -13.50 -19.13 4.25
N PHE A 364 -14.81 -19.42 4.30
CA PHE A 364 -15.37 -20.47 5.16
C PHE A 364 -15.42 -21.85 4.49
N ASN A 365 -15.19 -21.94 3.19
CA ASN A 365 -15.13 -23.22 2.51
C ASN A 365 -13.77 -23.90 2.74
N ARG A 366 -13.80 -25.22 2.99
CA ARG A 366 -12.61 -26.02 3.33
C ARG A 366 -12.07 -26.86 2.17
N SER A 367 -12.70 -26.78 1.00
CA SER A 367 -12.21 -27.39 -0.24
C SER A 367 -11.55 -26.33 -1.11
N VAL A 368 -10.55 -26.71 -1.90
CA VAL A 368 -9.89 -25.80 -2.85
C VAL A 368 -10.91 -25.19 -3.82
N ALA A 369 -11.74 -26.02 -4.46
CA ALA A 369 -12.75 -25.55 -5.42
C ALA A 369 -13.78 -24.60 -4.81
N GLY A 370 -14.17 -24.82 -3.55
CA GLY A 370 -15.13 -23.98 -2.87
C GLY A 370 -14.53 -22.73 -2.21
N TYR A 371 -13.25 -22.74 -1.82
CA TYR A 371 -12.56 -21.56 -1.29
C TYR A 371 -12.37 -20.52 -2.39
N TYR A 372 -11.90 -20.94 -3.56
CA TYR A 372 -11.63 -20.07 -4.72
C TYR A 372 -12.89 -19.70 -5.51
N GLN A 373 -13.98 -19.39 -4.80
CA GLN A 373 -15.17 -18.76 -5.34
C GLN A 373 -15.15 -17.27 -4.99
N LEU A 374 -15.03 -16.43 -6.01
CA LEU A 374 -14.99 -14.98 -5.87
C LEU A 374 -16.39 -14.46 -5.50
N GLY A 375 -16.47 -13.64 -4.45
CA GLY A 375 -17.71 -12.99 -4.03
C GLY A 375 -17.50 -11.55 -3.60
N THR A 376 -18.59 -10.79 -3.55
CA THR A 376 -18.60 -9.45 -2.93
C THR A 376 -18.60 -9.59 -1.41
N VAL A 377 -17.62 -8.96 -0.77
CA VAL A 377 -17.47 -8.89 0.69
C VAL A 377 -18.18 -7.65 1.24
N TYR A 378 -18.04 -6.51 0.56
CA TYR A 378 -18.60 -5.23 0.99
C TYR A 378 -18.78 -4.29 -0.21
N GLN A 379 -19.88 -3.53 -0.23
CA GLN A 379 -20.11 -2.47 -1.21
C GLN A 379 -20.03 -1.12 -0.49
N PRO A 380 -18.98 -0.32 -0.72
CA PRO A 380 -18.91 1.03 -0.16
C PRO A 380 -19.94 1.97 -0.80
N SER A 381 -20.33 2.99 -0.05
CA SER A 381 -21.04 4.16 -0.56
C SER A 381 -20.18 5.38 -0.29
N PHE A 382 -19.81 6.12 -1.34
CA PHE A 382 -19.00 7.32 -1.24
C PHE A 382 -19.46 8.35 -2.29
N GLY A 383 -19.96 9.49 -1.81
CA GLY A 383 -20.45 10.60 -2.62
C GLY A 383 -19.61 11.86 -2.46
N LEU A 384 -20.05 12.95 -3.12
CA LEU A 384 -19.36 14.24 -3.09
C LEU A 384 -19.20 14.80 -1.66
N ARG A 385 -20.21 14.61 -0.80
CA ARG A 385 -20.16 15.02 0.61
C ARG A 385 -19.07 14.32 1.39
N ASP A 386 -18.73 13.08 1.04
CA ASP A 386 -17.85 12.23 1.83
C ASP A 386 -16.36 12.58 1.64
N TYR A 387 -16.02 13.45 0.68
CA TYR A 387 -14.67 13.97 0.49
C TYR A 387 -14.14 14.78 1.68
N LEU A 388 -15.03 15.47 2.39
CA LEU A 388 -14.72 16.27 3.57
C LEU A 388 -15.60 15.81 4.75
N PHE A 389 -15.05 15.84 5.97
CA PHE A 389 -15.82 15.46 7.16
C PHE A 389 -16.81 16.57 7.54
N PRO A 390 -18.02 16.21 8.02
CA PRO A 390 -18.95 17.19 8.54
C PRO A 390 -18.40 17.87 9.80
N ILE A 391 -18.66 19.15 9.94
CA ILE A 391 -18.47 19.87 11.20
C ILE A 391 -19.56 19.40 12.17
N GLN A 392 -19.19 19.20 13.44
CA GLN A 392 -20.14 18.73 14.44
C GLN A 392 -21.26 19.76 14.64
N GLN A 393 -22.50 19.28 14.82
CA GLN A 393 -23.65 20.15 15.01
C GLN A 393 -23.48 21.12 16.19
N TYR A 394 -22.83 20.66 17.27
CA TYR A 394 -22.52 21.50 18.43
C TYR A 394 -21.64 22.71 18.07
N ASP A 395 -20.62 22.50 17.22
CA ASP A 395 -19.71 23.57 16.81
C ASP A 395 -20.44 24.62 15.97
N LEU A 396 -21.32 24.18 15.07
CA LEU A 396 -22.18 25.08 14.27
C LEU A 396 -23.15 25.90 15.12
N MET A 397 -23.69 25.32 16.19
CA MET A 397 -24.58 26.01 17.12
C MET A 397 -23.82 27.01 18.00
N THR A 398 -22.61 26.66 18.40
CA THR A 398 -21.79 27.46 19.33
C THR A 398 -21.10 28.62 18.62
N ASN A 399 -20.62 28.39 17.40
CA ASN A 399 -19.96 29.40 16.60
C ASN A 399 -20.82 29.77 15.38
N PRO A 400 -21.62 30.85 15.46
CA PRO A 400 -22.48 31.26 14.38
C PRO A 400 -21.71 31.80 13.16
N ASN A 401 -20.38 31.83 13.14
CA ASN A 401 -19.60 32.17 11.94
C ASN A 401 -19.23 30.93 11.10
N LEU A 402 -19.42 29.72 11.62
CA LEU A 402 -19.15 28.49 10.87
C LEU A 402 -20.26 28.22 9.83
N VAL A 403 -19.83 27.73 8.67
CA VAL A 403 -20.69 27.14 7.64
C VAL A 403 -20.42 25.64 7.58
N GLN A 404 -21.45 24.83 7.39
CA GLN A 404 -21.29 23.38 7.30
C GLN A 404 -20.42 23.02 6.07
N THR A 405 -19.66 21.94 6.18
CA THR A 405 -18.90 21.33 5.08
C THR A 405 -19.82 21.07 3.87
N PRO A 406 -19.36 21.28 2.61
CA PRO A 406 -20.20 21.10 1.43
C PRO A 406 -20.95 19.77 1.40
N TYR A 407 -22.24 19.83 1.07
CA TYR A 407 -23.15 18.70 0.90
C TYR A 407 -23.50 17.89 2.17
N TRP A 408 -23.14 18.41 3.36
CA TRP A 408 -23.66 17.99 4.67
C TRP A 408 -24.64 19.04 5.20
#